data_AF-A0A371XHX1-F1
#
_entry.id   AF-A0A371XHX1-F1
#
_cell.length_a   1.000
_cell.length_b   1.000
_cell.length_c   1.000
_cell.angle_alpha   90.00
_cell.angle_beta   90.00
_cell.angle_gamma   90.00
#
_symmetry.space_group_name_H-M   'P 1'
#
loop_
_entity.id
_entity.type
_entity.pdbx_description
1 polymer ?
#
loop_
_entity_poly.entity_id
_entity_poly.type
_entity_poly.pdbx_seq_one_letter_code
_entity_poly.pdbx_strand_id
1 'polypeptide(L)'
;MREECPKCRSADLREVSLVHHYRCAALEPEDSFRQGGALVCPKCSHHLRNYGKDYDKPGQVQLCQTCSSTTSEPEVGFMCLDCGGRTDGERITRLDICSYTLTEAGVAMLNRRVQRTVAEHFPASLKSAVERERNAGQTRPTVVEVSYRNKDALVAAGGLLRFEKLRTLFLECLANGMGTQASVHVGEQEDYVLLGRRDRQIADLLKEQIRAAESVLSDPVGPALQLLGMNGRAEP
;
A
#
# COMPACT_ATOMS: atom_id res chain seq x y z
N MET A 1 -10.03 18.13 6.00
CA MET A 1 -10.04 19.53 5.52
C MET A 1 -10.91 20.32 6.47
N ARG A 2 -10.45 21.48 6.93
CA ARG A 2 -11.23 22.39 7.77
C ARG A 2 -10.72 23.81 7.60
N GLU A 3 -11.54 24.78 7.97
CA GLU A 3 -11.13 26.17 8.12
C GLU A 3 -10.37 26.36 9.44
N GLU A 4 -9.33 27.19 9.41
CA GLU A 4 -8.46 27.45 10.54
C GLU A 4 -8.12 28.93 10.66
N CYS A 5 -7.89 29.38 11.89
CA CYS A 5 -7.41 30.72 12.17
C CYS A 5 -6.00 30.93 11.57
N PRO A 6 -5.78 31.97 10.76
CA PRO A 6 -4.45 32.26 10.20
C PRO A 6 -3.38 32.51 11.28
N LYS A 7 -3.78 32.99 12.47
CA LYS A 7 -2.87 33.35 13.56
C LYS A 7 -2.43 32.16 14.42
N CYS A 8 -3.34 31.24 14.73
CA CYS A 8 -3.06 30.14 15.69
C CYS A 8 -3.37 28.75 15.14
N ARG A 9 -3.86 28.64 13.91
CA ARG A 9 -4.25 27.38 13.24
C ARG A 9 -5.29 26.57 14.03
N SER A 10 -6.10 27.24 14.85
CA SER A 10 -7.25 26.62 15.52
C SER A 10 -8.44 26.61 14.59
N ALA A 11 -9.20 25.52 14.58
CA ALA A 11 -10.46 25.42 13.84
C ALA A 11 -11.67 25.91 14.65
N ASP A 12 -11.44 26.38 15.88
CA ASP A 12 -12.48 26.93 16.74
C ASP A 12 -12.79 28.38 16.33
N LEU A 13 -13.53 28.49 15.23
CA LEU A 13 -13.96 29.73 14.59
C LEU A 13 -15.48 29.90 14.78
N ARG A 14 -15.89 31.12 15.12
CA ARG A 14 -17.30 31.50 15.20
C ARG A 14 -17.57 32.71 14.32
N GLU A 15 -18.58 32.61 13.46
CA GLU A 15 -19.04 33.74 12.67
C GLU A 15 -19.71 34.79 13.59
N VAL A 16 -19.26 36.04 13.48
CA VAL A 16 -19.77 37.17 14.26
C VAL A 16 -19.98 38.37 13.35
N SER A 17 -21.07 39.12 13.59
CA SER A 17 -21.30 40.40 12.89
C SER A 17 -20.30 41.44 13.36
N LEU A 18 -19.78 42.24 12.43
CA LEU A 18 -19.07 43.47 12.75
C LEU A 18 -20.06 44.59 13.04
N VAL A 19 -19.74 45.41 14.02
CA VAL A 19 -20.47 46.66 14.30
C VAL A 19 -19.52 47.81 14.04
N HIS A 20 -19.96 48.73 13.20
CA HIS A 20 -19.24 49.97 12.95
C HIS A 20 -20.00 51.16 13.55
N HIS A 21 -19.38 51.81 14.52
CA HIS A 21 -19.93 52.99 15.19
C HIS A 21 -19.44 54.26 14.51
N TYR A 22 -20.37 54.99 13.88
CA TYR A 22 -20.04 56.14 13.03
C TYR A 22 -19.31 57.27 13.76
N ARG A 23 -19.70 57.55 15.02
CA ARG A 23 -19.18 58.72 15.75
C ARG A 23 -17.70 58.64 16.09
N CYS A 24 -17.18 57.44 16.37
CA CYS A 24 -15.77 57.26 16.77
C CYS A 24 -14.99 56.29 15.87
N ALA A 25 -15.61 55.85 14.76
CA ALA A 25 -15.07 54.88 13.81
C ALA A 25 -14.55 53.61 14.50
N ALA A 26 -15.25 53.12 15.53
CA ALA A 26 -14.94 51.81 16.10
C ALA A 26 -15.53 50.74 15.17
N LEU A 27 -14.73 49.76 14.76
CA LEU A 27 -15.14 48.63 13.94
C LEU A 27 -14.63 47.35 14.61
N GLU A 28 -15.53 46.67 15.32
CA GLU A 28 -15.19 45.49 16.13
C GLU A 28 -16.34 44.47 16.04
N PRO A 29 -16.12 43.21 16.45
CA PRO A 29 -17.21 42.24 16.62
C PRO A 29 -18.32 42.78 17.53
N GLU A 30 -19.59 42.46 17.20
CA GLU A 30 -20.77 42.87 17.98
C GLU A 30 -20.66 42.50 19.47
N ASP A 31 -20.03 41.37 19.78
CA ASP A 31 -19.80 40.92 21.15
C ASP A 31 -19.02 41.95 21.98
N SER A 32 -18.08 42.67 21.37
CA SER A 32 -17.32 43.74 22.02
C SER A 32 -18.18 44.97 22.35
N PHE A 33 -19.33 45.13 21.68
CA PHE A 33 -20.30 46.18 21.96
C PHE A 33 -21.41 45.72 22.92
N ARG A 34 -21.61 44.41 23.08
CA ARG A 34 -22.79 43.88 23.78
C ARG A 34 -22.61 43.94 25.29
N GLN A 35 -23.42 44.75 25.96
CA GLN A 35 -23.52 44.84 27.42
C GLN A 35 -24.96 44.53 27.84
N GLY A 36 -25.20 43.26 28.20
CA GLY A 36 -26.56 42.76 28.46
C GLY A 36 -27.44 42.86 27.22
N GLY A 37 -28.57 43.58 27.32
CA GLY A 37 -29.48 43.83 26.20
C GLY A 37 -29.14 45.07 25.36
N ALA A 38 -28.10 45.83 25.70
CA ALA A 38 -27.73 47.06 25.02
C ALA A 38 -26.43 46.91 24.22
N LEU A 39 -26.29 47.73 23.17
CA LEU A 39 -25.02 47.94 22.47
C LEU A 39 -24.37 49.23 22.99
N VAL A 40 -23.13 49.12 23.45
CA VAL A 40 -22.32 50.20 24.01
C VAL A 40 -20.95 50.17 23.37
N CYS A 41 -20.49 51.29 22.80
CA CYS A 41 -19.20 51.36 22.14
C CYS A 41 -18.06 51.08 23.13
N PRO A 42 -17.18 50.09 22.91
CA PRO A 42 -16.05 49.83 23.80
C PRO A 42 -15.02 50.97 23.79
N LYS A 43 -14.98 51.78 22.71
CA LYS A 43 -14.01 52.87 22.53
C LYS A 43 -14.42 54.19 23.21
N CYS A 44 -15.71 54.50 23.28
CA CYS A 44 -16.19 55.78 23.81
C CYS A 44 -17.36 55.68 24.78
N SER A 45 -17.77 54.45 25.12
CA SER A 45 -18.86 54.14 26.06
C SER A 45 -20.23 54.72 25.67
N HIS A 46 -20.40 55.17 24.43
CA HIS A 46 -21.68 55.67 23.93
C HIS A 46 -22.66 54.52 23.68
N HIS A 47 -23.93 54.70 24.02
CA HIS A 47 -24.98 53.73 23.71
C HIS A 47 -25.38 53.81 22.23
N LEU A 48 -25.40 52.68 21.54
CA LEU A 48 -25.84 52.54 20.16
C LEU A 48 -27.31 52.11 20.17
N ARG A 49 -28.22 53.01 19.81
CA ARG A 49 -29.67 52.74 19.87
C ARG A 49 -30.32 52.68 18.48
N ASN A 50 -29.78 53.44 17.53
CA ASN A 50 -30.40 53.63 16.23
C ASN A 50 -29.52 53.03 15.12
N TYR A 51 -29.91 51.86 14.60
CA TYR A 51 -29.28 51.29 13.40
C TYR A 51 -29.41 52.25 12.21
N GLY A 52 -28.35 52.43 11.44
CA GLY A 52 -28.26 53.35 10.30
C GLY A 52 -28.02 54.82 10.65
N LYS A 53 -28.05 55.19 11.94
CA LYS A 53 -27.72 56.55 12.41
C LYS A 53 -26.57 56.59 13.42
N ASP A 54 -26.57 55.66 14.37
CA ASP A 54 -25.50 55.54 15.36
C ASP A 54 -24.45 54.53 14.89
N TYR A 55 -24.89 53.44 14.26
CA TYR A 55 -24.04 52.35 13.79
C TYR A 55 -24.63 51.61 12.60
N ASP A 56 -23.80 50.83 11.91
CA ASP A 56 -24.20 49.79 10.95
C ASP A 56 -23.49 48.46 11.22
N LYS A 57 -23.84 47.46 10.41
CA LYS A 57 -23.22 46.14 10.38
C LYS A 57 -22.66 45.87 8.98
N PRO A 58 -21.41 46.25 8.70
CA PRO A 58 -20.86 46.20 7.34
C PRO A 58 -20.64 44.77 6.82
N GLY A 59 -20.64 43.76 7.70
CA GLY A 59 -20.49 42.37 7.31
C GLY A 59 -20.30 41.45 8.51
N GLN A 60 -19.87 40.23 8.22
CA GLN A 60 -19.51 39.21 9.20
C GLN A 60 -18.04 38.83 9.06
N VAL A 61 -17.44 38.40 10.15
CA VAL A 61 -16.07 37.87 10.20
C VAL A 61 -16.04 36.60 11.04
N GLN A 62 -14.98 35.82 10.91
CA GLN A 62 -14.70 34.68 11.76
C GLN A 62 -13.86 35.11 12.96
N LEU A 63 -14.38 34.91 14.17
CA LEU A 63 -13.69 35.13 15.44
C LEU A 63 -13.13 33.81 15.95
N CYS A 64 -11.81 33.74 16.12
CA CYS A 64 -11.18 32.58 16.73
C CYS A 64 -11.41 32.57 18.24
N GLN A 65 -12.06 31.53 18.76
CA GLN A 65 -12.30 31.37 20.20
C GLN A 65 -11.04 30.97 20.98
N THR A 66 -9.97 30.55 20.30
CA THR A 66 -8.70 30.16 20.94
C THR A 66 -7.75 31.36 21.16
N CYS A 67 -7.67 32.30 20.21
CA CYS A 67 -6.72 33.42 20.28
C CYS A 67 -7.35 34.80 20.12
N SER A 68 -8.68 34.87 19.99
CA SER A 68 -9.49 36.08 19.88
C SER A 68 -9.17 36.97 18.68
N SER A 69 -8.42 36.49 17.68
CA SER A 69 -8.23 37.23 16.43
C SER A 69 -9.44 37.07 15.51
N THR A 70 -9.76 38.13 14.79
CA THR A 70 -10.77 38.15 13.72
C THR A 70 -10.10 37.97 12.36
N THR A 71 -10.77 37.26 11.45
CA THR A 71 -10.39 37.16 10.03
C THR A 71 -11.64 37.14 9.16
N SER A 72 -11.59 37.79 8.00
CA SER A 72 -12.61 37.63 6.94
C SER A 72 -12.35 36.43 6.05
N GLU A 73 -11.11 35.92 6.04
CA GLU A 73 -10.65 34.84 5.18
C GLU A 73 -9.92 33.80 6.06
N PRO A 74 -10.64 32.79 6.57
CA PRO A 74 -10.00 31.64 7.22
C PRO A 74 -9.10 30.90 6.24
N GLU A 75 -8.01 30.33 6.76
CA GLU A 75 -7.17 29.44 5.96
C GLU A 75 -7.75 28.03 5.90
N VAL A 76 -7.49 27.31 4.82
CA VAL A 76 -7.83 25.88 4.74
C VAL A 76 -6.64 25.05 5.21
N GLY A 77 -6.85 24.29 6.28
CA GLY A 77 -5.87 23.37 6.85
C GLY A 77 -6.27 21.89 6.74
N PHE A 78 -5.26 21.04 6.74
CA PHE A 78 -5.41 19.58 6.86
C PHE A 78 -4.71 19.10 8.12
N MET A 79 -5.37 18.16 8.80
CA MET A 79 -4.82 17.48 9.98
C MET A 79 -4.96 15.98 9.78
N CYS A 80 -3.87 15.26 10.01
CA CYS A 80 -3.86 13.82 10.06
C CYS A 80 -4.65 13.34 11.29
N LEU A 81 -5.65 12.50 11.09
CA LEU A 81 -6.46 11.95 12.19
C LEU A 81 -5.70 10.89 13.00
N ASP A 82 -4.63 10.33 12.45
CA ASP A 82 -3.81 9.30 13.09
C ASP A 82 -2.72 9.92 13.98
N CYS A 83 -1.92 10.85 13.44
CA CYS A 83 -0.78 11.43 14.15
C CYS A 83 -0.93 12.89 14.56
N GLY A 84 -2.01 13.56 14.17
CA GLY A 84 -2.23 14.99 14.46
C GLY A 84 -1.35 15.96 13.65
N GLY A 85 -0.49 15.45 12.76
CA GLY A 85 0.34 16.27 11.86
C GLY A 85 -0.49 17.22 10.99
N ARG A 86 0.04 18.42 10.72
CA ARG A 86 -0.67 19.50 10.02
C ARG A 86 -0.02 19.85 8.70
N THR A 87 -0.84 20.17 7.71
CA THR A 87 -0.40 20.58 6.37
C THR A 87 -1.30 21.69 5.84
N ASP A 88 -0.67 22.70 5.23
CA ASP A 88 -1.37 23.79 4.55
C ASP A 88 -2.15 23.26 3.33
N GLY A 89 -3.33 23.82 3.07
CA GLY A 89 -4.16 23.42 1.93
C GLY A 89 -3.50 23.62 0.56
N GLU A 90 -2.58 24.58 0.43
CA GLU A 90 -1.82 24.81 -0.80
C GLU A 90 -0.69 23.79 -1.01
N ARG A 91 -0.23 23.15 0.07
CA ARG A 91 0.94 22.24 0.07
C ARG A 91 0.53 20.77 0.09
N ILE A 92 -0.76 20.47 0.26
CA ILE A 92 -1.24 19.09 0.28
C ILE A 92 -1.12 18.47 -1.11
N THR A 93 -0.41 17.34 -1.21
CA THR A 93 -0.39 16.55 -2.42
C THR A 93 -1.75 15.89 -2.62
N ARG A 94 -2.35 16.10 -3.79
CA ARG A 94 -3.58 15.41 -4.21
C ARG A 94 -3.18 14.13 -4.93
N LEU A 95 -3.78 13.02 -4.52
CA LEU A 95 -3.59 11.73 -5.17
C LEU A 95 -4.97 11.17 -5.52
N ASP A 96 -5.12 10.71 -6.75
CA ASP A 96 -6.33 10.02 -7.16
C ASP A 96 -6.35 8.61 -6.57
N ILE A 97 -7.37 8.33 -5.77
CA ILE A 97 -7.62 6.98 -5.26
C ILE A 97 -8.51 6.27 -6.27
N CYS A 98 -7.90 5.45 -7.11
CA CYS A 98 -8.61 4.64 -8.09
C CYS A 98 -9.01 3.29 -7.47
N SER A 99 -10.29 2.96 -7.53
CA SER A 99 -10.75 1.58 -7.32
C SER A 99 -10.77 0.86 -8.65
N TYR A 100 -10.03 -0.25 -8.74
CA TYR A 100 -10.04 -1.11 -9.92
C TYR A 100 -10.84 -2.36 -9.62
N THR A 101 -11.71 -2.75 -10.55
CA THR A 101 -12.36 -4.05 -10.55
C THR A 101 -11.86 -4.82 -11.75
N LEU A 102 -11.58 -6.10 -11.56
CA LEU A 102 -11.21 -6.97 -12.67
C LEU A 102 -12.37 -7.03 -13.66
N THR A 103 -12.07 -6.86 -14.94
CA THR A 103 -13.03 -7.15 -16.01
C THR A 103 -13.37 -8.63 -16.04
N GLU A 104 -14.50 -9.02 -16.65
CA GLU A 104 -14.81 -10.44 -16.84
C GLU A 104 -13.68 -11.19 -17.54
N ALA A 105 -13.00 -10.55 -18.50
CA ALA A 105 -11.81 -11.11 -19.14
C ALA A 105 -10.64 -11.28 -18.16
N GLY A 106 -10.39 -10.32 -17.27
CA GLY A 106 -9.36 -10.41 -16.23
C GLY A 106 -9.68 -11.47 -15.17
N VAL A 107 -10.94 -11.54 -14.73
CA VAL A 107 -11.45 -12.60 -13.85
C VAL A 107 -11.31 -13.95 -14.54
N ALA A 108 -11.69 -14.08 -15.82
CA ALA A 108 -11.56 -15.30 -16.59
C ALA A 108 -10.10 -15.68 -16.85
N MET A 109 -9.17 -14.73 -16.94
CA MET A 109 -7.74 -15.01 -17.05
C MET A 109 -7.16 -15.56 -15.75
N LEU A 110 -7.59 -15.04 -14.59
CA LEU A 110 -7.15 -15.52 -13.28
C LEU A 110 -7.85 -16.83 -12.86
N ASN A 111 -9.13 -16.97 -13.22
CA ASN A 111 -9.96 -18.16 -12.97
C ASN A 111 -9.88 -19.21 -14.07
N ARG A 112 -9.26 -18.89 -15.21
CA ARG A 112 -8.57 -19.90 -15.99
C ARG A 112 -7.62 -20.50 -14.98
N ARG A 113 -8.02 -21.63 -14.41
CA ARG A 113 -7.09 -22.58 -13.82
C ARG A 113 -5.92 -22.52 -14.76
N VAL A 114 -4.78 -22.13 -14.23
CA VAL A 114 -3.52 -22.30 -14.92
C VAL A 114 -3.36 -23.83 -15.04
N GLN A 115 -4.15 -24.46 -15.90
CA GLN A 115 -3.63 -25.28 -16.96
C GLN A 115 -2.76 -24.35 -17.80
N ARG A 116 -1.65 -23.85 -17.21
CA ARG A 116 -0.41 -23.85 -17.97
C ARG A 116 -0.41 -25.28 -18.48
N THR A 117 -0.49 -25.46 -19.78
CA THR A 117 0.08 -26.65 -20.41
C THR A 117 1.55 -26.64 -20.00
N VAL A 118 1.82 -27.06 -18.76
CA VAL A 118 3.15 -26.94 -18.15
C VAL A 118 4.16 -27.74 -18.97
N ALA A 119 3.66 -28.77 -19.66
CA ALA A 119 4.39 -29.56 -20.62
C ALA A 119 4.98 -28.77 -21.81
N GLU A 120 4.41 -27.64 -22.25
CA GLU A 120 4.95 -26.96 -23.44
C GLU A 120 6.31 -26.30 -23.14
N HIS A 121 6.46 -25.69 -21.96
CA HIS A 121 7.64 -24.92 -21.55
C HIS A 121 8.63 -25.71 -20.68
N PHE A 122 8.39 -27.00 -20.46
CA PHE A 122 9.35 -27.83 -19.73
C PHE A 122 10.67 -27.97 -20.50
N PRO A 123 11.81 -27.90 -19.79
CA PRO A 123 13.09 -28.21 -20.40
C PRO A 123 13.09 -29.66 -20.88
N ALA A 124 13.82 -29.92 -21.97
CA ALA A 124 13.91 -31.26 -22.57
C ALA A 124 14.34 -32.33 -21.53
N SER A 125 15.22 -31.97 -20.59
CA SER A 125 15.68 -32.86 -19.52
C SER A 125 14.53 -33.32 -18.61
N LEU A 126 13.59 -32.44 -18.30
CA LEU A 126 12.43 -32.78 -17.47
C LEU A 126 11.43 -33.63 -18.25
N LYS A 127 11.15 -33.27 -19.52
CA LYS A 127 10.26 -34.04 -20.40
C LYS A 127 10.71 -35.50 -20.47
N SER A 128 11.99 -35.73 -20.77
CA SER A 128 12.56 -37.08 -20.83
C SER A 128 12.59 -37.80 -19.48
N ALA A 129 12.82 -37.10 -18.37
CA ALA A 129 12.81 -37.71 -17.03
C ALA A 129 11.41 -38.16 -16.62
N VAL A 130 10.40 -37.31 -16.83
CA VAL A 130 8.99 -37.61 -16.58
C VAL A 130 8.51 -38.81 -17.41
N GLU A 131 8.87 -38.86 -18.69
CA GLU A 131 8.54 -40.00 -19.56
C GLU A 131 9.17 -41.31 -19.09
N ARG A 132 10.42 -41.28 -18.62
CA ARG A 132 11.10 -42.45 -18.04
C ARG A 132 10.39 -42.97 -16.80
N GLU A 133 10.06 -42.10 -15.85
CA GLU A 133 9.34 -42.48 -14.63
C GLU A 133 7.94 -43.06 -14.94
N ARG A 134 7.23 -42.44 -15.89
CA ARG A 134 5.92 -42.92 -16.33
C ARG A 134 6.00 -44.32 -16.97
N ASN A 135 7.04 -44.59 -17.75
CA ASN A 135 7.25 -45.88 -18.40
C ASN A 135 7.76 -46.96 -17.43
N ALA A 136 8.45 -46.57 -16.36
CA ALA A 136 8.96 -47.48 -15.33
C ALA A 136 7.86 -48.07 -14.42
N GLY A 137 6.60 -47.63 -14.57
CA GLY A 137 5.46 -48.13 -13.80
C GLY A 137 5.49 -47.77 -12.31
N GLN A 138 6.46 -46.96 -11.88
CA GLN A 138 6.52 -46.40 -10.54
C GLN A 138 5.54 -45.23 -10.42
N THR A 139 5.05 -45.03 -9.21
CA THR A 139 4.02 -44.07 -8.81
C THR A 139 4.02 -42.75 -9.58
N ARG A 140 2.82 -42.17 -9.79
CA ARG A 140 2.61 -40.90 -10.52
C ARG A 140 3.72 -39.88 -10.19
N PRO A 141 4.65 -39.59 -11.13
CA PRO A 141 5.71 -38.64 -10.88
C PRO A 141 5.11 -37.28 -10.53
N THR A 142 5.71 -36.61 -9.54
CA THR A 142 5.25 -35.29 -9.11
C THR A 142 6.29 -34.27 -9.50
N VAL A 143 5.89 -33.29 -10.31
CA VAL A 143 6.74 -32.17 -10.69
C VAL A 143 6.46 -31.01 -9.75
N VAL A 144 7.51 -30.42 -9.20
CA VAL A 144 7.48 -29.20 -8.38
C VAL A 144 8.17 -28.10 -9.18
N GLU A 145 7.46 -27.03 -9.47
CA GLU A 145 8.05 -25.79 -10.00
C GLU A 145 8.71 -25.03 -8.85
N VAL A 146 9.90 -24.49 -9.12
CA VAL A 146 10.68 -23.66 -8.22
C VAL A 146 10.85 -22.29 -8.87
N SER A 147 10.24 -21.28 -8.26
CA SER A 147 10.35 -19.89 -8.66
C SER A 147 11.05 -19.03 -7.62
N TYR A 148 11.57 -17.87 -8.03
CA TYR A 148 12.49 -17.06 -7.21
C TYR A 148 11.91 -15.70 -6.85
N ARG A 149 11.37 -15.57 -5.64
CA ARG A 149 10.71 -14.33 -5.18
C ARG A 149 11.64 -13.13 -5.13
N ASN A 150 12.92 -13.35 -4.86
CA ASN A 150 13.90 -12.27 -4.70
C ASN A 150 14.65 -11.95 -5.99
N LYS A 151 14.32 -12.57 -7.12
CA LYS A 151 15.02 -12.39 -8.40
C LYS A 151 15.17 -10.92 -8.77
N ASP A 152 14.06 -10.18 -8.85
CA ASP A 152 14.09 -8.78 -9.29
C ASP A 152 14.91 -7.89 -8.35
N ALA A 153 14.80 -8.12 -7.04
CA ALA A 153 15.58 -7.40 -6.04
C ALA A 153 17.10 -7.70 -6.15
N LEU A 154 17.47 -8.97 -6.35
CA LEU A 154 18.86 -9.39 -6.50
C LEU A 154 19.48 -8.88 -7.81
N VAL A 155 18.71 -8.90 -8.90
CA VAL A 155 19.13 -8.36 -10.20
C VAL A 155 19.31 -6.85 -10.11
N ALA A 156 18.41 -6.13 -9.44
CA ALA A 156 18.55 -4.69 -9.23
C ALA A 156 19.78 -4.33 -8.38
N ALA A 157 20.10 -5.13 -7.36
CA ALA A 157 21.20 -4.85 -6.45
C ALA A 157 22.58 -5.28 -6.98
N GLY A 158 22.67 -6.32 -7.81
CA GLY A 158 23.96 -6.91 -8.21
C GLY A 158 24.02 -7.48 -9.62
N GLY A 159 23.01 -7.23 -10.45
CA GLY A 159 22.95 -7.65 -11.84
C GLY A 159 22.53 -9.11 -12.05
N LEU A 160 22.18 -9.45 -13.29
CA LEU A 160 21.68 -10.77 -13.69
C LEU A 160 22.68 -11.90 -13.41
N LEU A 161 23.96 -11.67 -13.72
CA LEU A 161 25.02 -12.68 -13.51
C LEU A 161 25.18 -13.07 -12.04
N ARG A 162 24.98 -12.15 -11.09
CA ARG A 162 25.04 -12.46 -9.66
C ARG A 162 23.86 -13.36 -9.28
N PHE A 163 22.65 -13.02 -9.74
CA PHE A 163 21.47 -13.86 -9.52
C PHE A 163 21.66 -15.27 -10.11
N GLU A 164 22.16 -15.38 -11.34
CA GLU A 164 22.41 -16.68 -11.97
C GLU A 164 23.42 -17.53 -11.19
N LYS A 165 24.48 -16.94 -10.63
CA LYS A 165 25.42 -17.66 -9.75
C LYS A 165 24.76 -18.17 -8.47
N LEU A 166 23.94 -17.35 -7.83
CA LEU A 166 23.19 -17.74 -6.63
C LEU A 166 22.18 -18.85 -6.94
N ARG A 167 21.45 -18.71 -8.06
CA ARG A 167 20.51 -19.72 -8.58
C ARG A 167 21.22 -21.06 -8.84
N THR A 168 22.36 -21.04 -9.54
CA THR A 168 23.12 -22.26 -9.82
C THR A 168 23.60 -22.94 -8.53
N LEU A 169 24.21 -22.19 -7.60
CA LEU A 169 24.66 -22.74 -6.32
C LEU A 169 23.50 -23.33 -5.52
N PHE A 170 22.35 -22.65 -5.48
CA PHE A 170 21.14 -23.13 -4.84
C PHE A 170 20.70 -24.48 -5.41
N LEU A 171 20.60 -24.59 -6.74
CA LEU A 171 20.17 -25.81 -7.41
C LEU A 171 21.16 -26.97 -7.23
N GLU A 172 22.46 -26.69 -7.22
CA GLU A 172 23.50 -27.68 -6.93
C GLU A 172 23.38 -28.20 -5.49
N CYS A 173 23.24 -27.31 -4.50
CA CYS A 173 23.00 -27.71 -3.12
C CYS A 173 21.72 -28.54 -2.97
N LEU A 174 20.63 -28.12 -3.63
CA LEU A 174 19.37 -28.83 -3.60
C LEU A 174 19.48 -30.22 -4.24
N ALA A 175 20.09 -30.32 -5.41
CA ALA A 175 20.31 -31.61 -6.09
C ALA A 175 21.15 -32.56 -5.25
N ASN A 176 22.23 -32.06 -4.65
CA ASN A 176 23.09 -32.83 -3.75
C ASN A 176 22.35 -33.31 -2.50
N GLY A 177 21.53 -32.44 -1.91
CA GLY A 177 20.73 -32.76 -0.73
C GLY A 177 19.60 -33.77 -0.99
N MET A 178 19.02 -33.74 -2.19
CA MET A 178 17.97 -34.68 -2.58
C MET A 178 18.52 -36.04 -3.02
N GLY A 179 19.76 -36.11 -3.50
CA GLY A 179 20.39 -37.35 -3.94
C GLY A 179 19.57 -38.08 -5.02
N THR A 180 19.31 -39.38 -4.83
CA THR A 180 18.51 -40.18 -5.77
C THR A 180 17.00 -40.09 -5.54
N GLN A 181 16.54 -39.31 -4.55
CA GLN A 181 15.11 -39.17 -4.23
C GLN A 181 14.38 -38.24 -5.21
N ALA A 182 15.12 -37.31 -5.85
CA ALA A 182 14.57 -36.36 -6.81
C ALA A 182 15.63 -35.94 -7.84
N SER A 183 15.18 -35.49 -9.01
CA SER A 183 16.04 -34.86 -10.01
C SER A 183 15.67 -33.40 -10.20
N VAL A 184 16.69 -32.54 -10.33
CA VAL A 184 16.54 -31.10 -10.55
C VAL A 184 16.76 -30.79 -12.02
N HIS A 185 15.92 -29.95 -12.59
CA HIS A 185 15.88 -29.63 -14.01
C HIS A 185 15.81 -28.12 -14.21
N VAL A 186 16.81 -27.57 -14.90
CA VAL A 186 16.92 -26.13 -15.13
C VAL A 186 16.03 -25.71 -16.29
N GLY A 187 15.20 -24.69 -16.09
CA GLY A 187 14.42 -24.05 -17.15
C GLY A 187 14.87 -22.62 -17.44
N GLU A 188 14.23 -21.95 -18.40
CA GLU A 188 14.60 -20.58 -18.80
C GLU A 188 14.22 -19.57 -17.70
N GLN A 189 12.97 -19.61 -17.25
CA GLN A 189 12.45 -18.69 -16.23
C GLN A 189 12.36 -19.33 -14.85
N GLU A 190 11.91 -20.57 -14.79
CA GLU A 190 11.69 -21.34 -13.57
C GLU A 190 12.44 -22.67 -13.63
N ASP A 191 12.71 -23.25 -12.46
CA ASP A 191 13.34 -24.57 -12.33
C ASP A 191 12.35 -25.61 -11.84
N TYR A 192 12.70 -26.88 -11.98
CA TYR A 192 11.77 -27.97 -11.70
C TYR A 192 12.45 -29.09 -10.92
N VAL A 193 11.74 -29.61 -9.94
CA VAL A 193 12.14 -30.81 -9.19
C VAL A 193 11.16 -31.93 -9.49
N LEU A 194 11.68 -33.03 -10.03
CA LEU A 194 10.91 -34.24 -10.27
C LEU A 194 11.08 -35.19 -9.07
N LEU A 195 9.97 -35.50 -8.41
CA LEU A 195 9.92 -36.43 -7.30
C LEU A 195 9.44 -37.80 -7.80
N GLY A 196 10.20 -38.86 -7.52
CA GLY A 196 9.85 -40.24 -7.90
C GLY A 196 8.67 -40.83 -7.12
N ARG A 197 8.34 -40.25 -5.96
CA ARG A 197 7.18 -40.64 -5.13
C ARG A 197 6.56 -39.42 -4.45
N ARG A 198 5.26 -39.50 -4.19
CA ARG A 198 4.49 -38.46 -3.48
C ARG A 198 4.10 -38.95 -2.09
N ASP A 199 5.02 -38.82 -1.14
CA ASP A 199 4.78 -39.11 0.28
C ASP A 199 5.19 -37.95 1.18
N ARG A 200 4.78 -38.02 2.45
CA ARG A 200 5.06 -36.99 3.45
C ARG A 200 6.56 -36.87 3.75
N GLN A 201 7.30 -37.98 3.70
CA GLN A 201 8.73 -38.00 3.99
C GLN A 201 9.53 -37.22 2.95
N ILE A 202 9.25 -37.41 1.66
CA ILE A 202 9.87 -36.64 0.58
C ILE A 202 9.47 -35.17 0.66
N ALA A 203 8.21 -34.86 0.97
CA ALA A 203 7.76 -33.48 1.09
C ALA A 203 8.48 -32.73 2.22
N ASP A 204 8.70 -33.40 3.35
CA ASP A 204 9.42 -32.83 4.49
C ASP A 204 10.93 -32.73 4.18
N LEU A 205 11.52 -33.76 3.57
CA LEU A 205 12.91 -33.73 3.08
C LEU A 205 13.15 -32.58 2.10
N LEU A 206 12.26 -32.38 1.11
CA LEU A 206 12.39 -31.30 0.14
C LEU A 206 12.40 -29.93 0.82
N LYS A 207 11.54 -29.71 1.81
CA LYS A 207 11.52 -28.46 2.58
C LYS A 207 12.80 -28.26 3.37
N GLU A 208 13.32 -29.32 4.00
CA GLU A 208 14.59 -29.27 4.73
C GLU A 208 15.76 -28.94 3.79
N GLN A 209 15.86 -29.63 2.65
CA GLN A 209 16.94 -29.41 1.68
C GLN A 209 16.88 -28.04 1.03
N ILE A 210 15.68 -27.47 0.81
CA ILE A 210 15.54 -26.09 0.34
C ILE A 210 16.07 -25.10 1.37
N ARG A 211 15.72 -25.26 2.64
CA ARG A 211 16.22 -24.40 3.72
C ARG A 211 17.74 -24.51 3.85
N ALA A 212 18.27 -25.73 3.76
CA ALA A 212 19.71 -25.98 3.78
C ALA A 212 20.41 -25.30 2.59
N ALA A 213 19.88 -25.46 1.37
CA ALA A 213 20.42 -24.84 0.18
C ALA A 213 20.39 -23.30 0.24
N GLU A 214 19.31 -22.70 0.73
CA GLU A 214 19.24 -21.24 0.93
C GLU A 214 20.26 -20.73 1.96
N SER A 215 20.51 -21.49 3.03
CA SER A 215 21.41 -21.06 4.12
C SER A 215 22.87 -20.91 3.70
N VAL A 216 23.27 -21.53 2.58
CA VAL A 216 24.63 -21.47 2.02
C VAL A 216 24.84 -20.23 1.14
N LEU A 217 23.76 -19.58 0.70
CA LEU A 217 23.82 -18.45 -0.22
C LEU A 217 24.22 -17.17 0.50
N SER A 218 25.02 -16.31 -0.16
CA SER A 218 25.32 -14.98 0.38
C SER A 218 24.07 -14.11 0.49
N ASP A 219 23.13 -14.27 -0.46
CA ASP A 219 21.84 -13.59 -0.48
C ASP A 219 20.75 -14.60 -0.86
N PRO A 220 19.63 -14.66 -0.12
CA PRO A 220 18.60 -15.66 -0.35
C PRO A 220 17.85 -15.39 -1.66
N VAL A 221 17.73 -16.42 -2.51
CA VAL A 221 16.96 -16.35 -3.77
C VAL A 221 15.45 -16.43 -3.54
N GLY A 222 15.00 -16.85 -2.35
CA GLY A 222 13.61 -16.85 -1.94
C GLY A 222 12.74 -17.83 -2.75
N PRO A 223 13.07 -19.14 -2.79
CA PRO A 223 12.35 -20.13 -3.56
C PRO A 223 10.89 -20.20 -3.12
N ALA A 224 10.00 -20.31 -4.09
CA ALA A 224 8.58 -20.60 -3.92
C ALA A 224 8.27 -21.87 -4.71
N LEU A 225 7.54 -22.79 -4.07
CA LEU A 225 7.26 -24.11 -4.62
C LEU A 225 5.80 -24.20 -5.06
N GLN A 226 5.58 -24.70 -6.27
CA GLN A 226 4.25 -25.01 -6.76
C GLN A 226 4.21 -26.45 -7.26
N LEU A 227 3.28 -27.26 -6.71
CA LEU A 227 3.04 -28.60 -7.20
C LEU A 227 2.28 -28.53 -8.53
N LEU A 228 2.84 -29.15 -9.56
CA LEU A 228 2.26 -29.22 -10.89
C LEU A 228 1.56 -30.57 -11.05
N GLY A 229 0.23 -30.56 -11.01
CA GLY A 229 -0.58 -31.74 -11.30
C GLY A 229 -0.44 -32.13 -12.77
N MET A 230 0.10 -33.33 -13.05
CA MET A 230 0.26 -33.83 -14.42
C MET A 230 -1.05 -34.24 -15.12
N ASN A 231 -2.18 -34.11 -14.45
CA ASN A 231 -3.51 -34.13 -15.07
C ASN A 231 -4.18 -32.82 -14.72
N GLY A 232 -4.81 -32.16 -15.70
CA GLY A 232 -5.48 -30.84 -15.59
C GLY A 232 -6.66 -30.74 -14.61
N ARG A 233 -6.62 -31.46 -13.49
CA ARG A 233 -7.46 -31.29 -12.31
C ARG A 233 -6.54 -31.05 -11.11
N ALA A 234 -6.46 -29.79 -10.70
CA ALA A 234 -6.20 -29.50 -9.29
C ALA A 234 -7.32 -30.17 -8.48
N GLU A 235 -6.96 -31.19 -7.71
CA GLU A 235 -7.79 -31.66 -6.61
C GLU A 235 -7.50 -30.76 -5.39
N PRO A 236 -8.55 -30.46 -4.59
CA PRO A 236 -8.56 -29.39 -3.59
C PRO A 236 -7.59 -29.61 -2.42
#